data_AF-A0A8T5RDW0-F1
#
_entry.id   AF-A0A8T5RDW0-F1
#
_cell.length_a   1.000
_cell.length_b   1.000
_cell.length_c   1.000
_cell.angle_alpha   90.00
_cell.angle_beta   90.00
_cell.angle_gamma   90.00
#
_symmetry.space_group_name_H-M   'P 1'
#
loop_
_entity.id
_entity.type
_entity.pdbx_description
1 polymer ?
#
loop_
_entity_poly.entity_id
_entity_poly.type
_entity_poly.pdbx_seq_one_letter_code
_entity_poly.pdbx_strand_id
1 'polypeptide(L)'
;MPGKFVKALKTIGRKWFIFLIVVIIIIFFFEQIVAIIITIITIILFGISYVPTLMFSKKLNKFLSNINVIEDKSVARSLKRPLSQIQEKMYKLSKDQNKKDSLITFYNGHYTFYNEKVIKKFKIFYNKGLGEKEILEQLKNFEIKTRAEIKAIEDTLINNDRLEGRKVSVKEYRDKKRYS
;
A
#
# COMPACT_ATOMS: atom_id res chain seq x y z
N MET A 1 -19.53 2.52 12.38
CA MET A 1 -19.40 1.20 13.03
C MET A 1 -19.67 0.12 11.98
N PRO A 2 -18.78 -0.88 11.78
CA PRO A 2 -19.14 -2.00 10.93
C PRO A 2 -20.31 -2.75 11.57
N GLY A 3 -21.38 -2.98 10.80
CA GLY A 3 -22.55 -3.71 11.28
C GLY A 3 -22.14 -5.07 11.85
N LYS A 4 -22.88 -5.56 12.86
CA LYS A 4 -22.60 -6.81 13.59
C LYS A 4 -22.26 -7.98 12.64
N PHE A 5 -22.89 -8.03 11.47
CA PHE A 5 -22.60 -8.97 10.37
C PHE A 5 -21.15 -8.98 9.87
N VAL A 6 -20.52 -7.82 9.71
CA VAL A 6 -19.15 -7.71 9.18
C VAL A 6 -18.13 -8.22 10.21
N LYS A 7 -18.41 -8.08 11.52
CA LYS A 7 -17.57 -8.65 12.58
C LYS A 7 -17.72 -10.17 12.69
N ALA A 8 -18.94 -10.69 12.52
CA ALA A 8 -19.19 -12.14 12.48
C ALA A 8 -18.45 -12.80 11.30
N LEU A 9 -18.58 -12.25 10.09
CA LEU A 9 -17.87 -12.71 8.88
C LEU A 9 -16.34 -12.71 9.01
N LYS A 10 -15.77 -11.78 9.80
CA LYS A 10 -14.31 -11.69 10.01
C LYS A 10 -13.79 -12.67 11.07
N THR A 11 -14.66 -13.13 11.97
CA THR A 11 -14.34 -14.08 13.06
C THR A 11 -14.56 -15.54 12.63
N ILE A 12 -15.34 -15.75 11.57
CA ILE A 12 -15.39 -16.99 10.78
C ILE A 12 -14.06 -17.11 10.01
N GLY A 13 -13.00 -17.35 10.76
CA GLY A 13 -11.64 -17.48 10.23
C GLY A 13 -11.39 -18.86 9.62
N ARG A 14 -10.22 -18.99 8.99
CA ARG A 14 -9.70 -20.19 8.33
C ARG A 14 -9.82 -21.49 9.17
N LYS A 15 -9.81 -21.39 10.50
CA LYS A 15 -9.98 -22.52 11.44
C LYS A 15 -11.42 -23.07 11.49
N TRP A 16 -12.43 -22.20 11.39
CA TRP A 16 -13.84 -22.62 11.34
C TRP A 16 -14.17 -23.33 10.02
N PHE A 17 -13.51 -22.96 8.93
CA PHE A 17 -13.66 -23.64 7.64
C PHE A 17 -13.20 -25.10 7.70
N ILE A 18 -12.11 -25.37 8.42
CA ILE A 18 -11.62 -26.75 8.65
C ILE A 18 -12.63 -27.54 9.48
N PHE A 19 -13.16 -26.95 10.55
CA PHE A 19 -14.21 -27.60 11.36
C PHE A 19 -15.47 -27.90 10.54
N LEU A 20 -15.88 -26.96 9.67
CA LEU A 20 -17.03 -27.12 8.79
C LEU A 20 -16.80 -28.24 7.76
N ILE A 21 -15.59 -28.39 7.21
CA ILE A 21 -15.23 -29.52 6.35
C ILE A 21 -15.37 -30.86 7.09
N VAL A 22 -14.92 -30.95 8.35
CA VAL A 22 -15.06 -32.18 9.16
C VAL A 22 -16.53 -32.54 9.38
N VAL A 23 -17.38 -31.56 9.67
CA VAL A 23 -18.83 -31.76 9.83
C VAL A 23 -19.48 -32.24 8.52
N ILE A 24 -19.09 -31.67 7.37
CA ILE A 24 -19.57 -32.11 6.05
C ILE A 24 -19.20 -33.58 5.78
N ILE A 25 -17.97 -33.99 6.12
CA ILE A 25 -17.51 -35.37 5.96
C ILE A 25 -18.35 -36.33 6.80
N ILE A 26 -18.69 -35.95 8.04
CA ILE A 26 -19.55 -36.77 8.91
C ILE A 26 -20.95 -36.91 8.30
N ILE A 27 -21.55 -35.83 7.81
CA ILE A 27 -22.90 -35.83 7.21
C ILE A 27 -22.93 -36.69 5.92
N PHE A 28 -21.84 -36.72 5.16
CA PHE A 28 -21.73 -37.52 3.93
C PHE A 28 -21.94 -39.03 4.16
N PHE A 29 -21.58 -39.55 5.35
CA PHE A 29 -21.82 -40.96 5.69
C PHE A 29 -23.29 -41.30 5.95
N PHE A 30 -24.12 -40.31 6.28
CA PHE A 30 -25.55 -40.52 6.56
C PHE A 30 -26.42 -40.17 5.34
N GLU A 31 -26.17 -39.02 4.71
CA GLU A 31 -26.99 -38.49 3.61
C GLU A 31 -26.13 -37.77 2.56
N GLN A 32 -25.78 -38.50 1.50
CA GLN A 32 -24.86 -38.02 0.45
C GLN A 32 -25.39 -36.79 -0.28
N ILE A 33 -26.70 -36.76 -0.59
CA ILE A 33 -27.32 -35.65 -1.33
C ILE A 33 -27.28 -34.36 -0.49
N VAL A 34 -27.60 -34.47 0.80
CA VAL A 34 -27.59 -33.33 1.74
C VAL A 34 -26.17 -32.78 1.90
N ALA A 35 -25.18 -33.66 2.02
CA ALA A 35 -23.77 -33.26 2.13
C ALA A 35 -23.27 -32.50 0.89
N ILE A 36 -23.65 -32.93 -0.32
CA ILE A 36 -23.29 -32.24 -1.58
C ILE A 36 -23.86 -30.82 -1.62
N ILE A 37 -25.13 -30.64 -1.28
CA ILE A 37 -25.79 -29.32 -1.27
C ILE A 37 -25.12 -28.38 -0.26
N ILE A 38 -24.85 -28.86 0.96
CA ILE A 38 -24.17 -28.08 2.01
C ILE A 38 -22.75 -27.68 1.56
N THR A 39 -22.03 -28.57 0.88
CA THR A 39 -20.70 -28.30 0.34
C THR A 39 -20.73 -27.17 -0.68
N ILE A 40 -21.65 -27.21 -1.65
CA ILE A 40 -21.79 -26.17 -2.67
C ILE A 40 -22.10 -24.82 -2.02
N ILE A 41 -23.06 -24.77 -1.10
CA ILE A 41 -23.42 -23.54 -0.37
C ILE A 41 -22.21 -23.00 0.41
N THR A 42 -21.46 -23.88 1.08
CA THR A 42 -20.28 -23.50 1.86
C THR A 42 -19.19 -22.90 0.99
N ILE A 43 -18.91 -23.49 -0.17
CA ILE A 43 -17.92 -22.95 -1.14
C ILE A 43 -18.36 -21.57 -1.61
N ILE A 44 -19.64 -21.39 -1.94
CA ILE A 44 -20.19 -20.09 -2.37
C ILE A 44 -20.04 -19.04 -1.24
N LEU A 45 -20.46 -19.36 -0.01
CA LEU A 45 -20.34 -18.48 1.14
C LEU A 45 -18.88 -18.14 1.45
N PHE A 46 -17.98 -19.12 1.35
CA PHE A 46 -16.55 -18.91 1.51
C PHE A 46 -16.00 -17.96 0.45
N GLY A 47 -16.37 -18.12 -0.81
CA GLY A 47 -16.01 -17.19 -1.88
C GLY A 47 -16.51 -15.77 -1.62
N ILE A 48 -17.78 -15.63 -1.24
CA ILE A 48 -18.40 -14.33 -0.90
C ILE A 48 -17.67 -13.65 0.26
N SER A 49 -17.14 -14.41 1.23
CA SER A 49 -16.40 -13.85 2.37
C SER A 49 -15.14 -13.06 1.99
N TYR A 50 -14.52 -13.35 0.82
CA TYR A 50 -13.35 -12.63 0.32
C TYR A 50 -13.70 -11.36 -0.46
N VAL A 51 -14.94 -11.23 -0.96
CA VAL A 51 -15.39 -10.11 -1.78
C VAL A 51 -15.18 -8.75 -1.10
N PRO A 52 -15.52 -8.54 0.19
CA PRO A 52 -15.29 -7.26 0.88
C PRO A 52 -13.82 -6.85 0.92
N THR A 53 -12.90 -7.81 1.06
CA THR A 53 -11.45 -7.57 1.14
C THR A 53 -10.87 -7.20 -0.23
N LEU A 54 -11.33 -7.86 -1.29
CA LEU A 54 -10.95 -7.56 -2.67
C LEU A 54 -11.49 -6.18 -3.09
N MET A 55 -12.76 -5.89 -2.81
CA MET A 55 -13.35 -4.57 -3.07
C MET A 55 -12.60 -3.45 -2.34
N PHE A 56 -12.22 -3.67 -1.08
CA PHE A 56 -11.44 -2.70 -0.32
C PHE A 56 -10.07 -2.45 -0.95
N SER A 57 -9.38 -3.51 -1.37
CA SER A 57 -8.05 -3.39 -1.99
C SER A 57 -8.12 -2.59 -3.29
N LYS A 58 -9.14 -2.84 -4.14
CA LYS A 58 -9.40 -2.03 -5.34
C LYS A 58 -9.70 -0.56 -4.99
N LYS A 59 -10.55 -0.32 -3.99
CA LYS A 59 -10.90 1.04 -3.54
C LYS A 59 -9.68 1.80 -3.01
N LEU A 60 -8.83 1.14 -2.21
CA LEU A 60 -7.60 1.72 -1.68
C LEU A 60 -6.64 2.09 -2.82
N ASN A 61 -6.39 1.18 -3.76
CA ASN A 61 -5.49 1.44 -4.88
C ASN A 61 -5.97 2.62 -5.73
N LYS A 62 -7.28 2.67 -6.04
CA LYS A 62 -7.90 3.79 -6.77
C LYS A 62 -7.83 5.11 -6.00
N PHE A 63 -7.96 5.06 -4.67
CA PHE A 63 -7.85 6.24 -3.84
C PHE A 63 -6.42 6.79 -3.81
N LEU A 64 -5.43 5.91 -3.61
CA LEU A 64 -4.01 6.28 -3.60
C LEU A 64 -3.58 6.88 -4.94
N SER A 65 -3.97 6.29 -6.07
CA SER A 65 -3.57 6.78 -7.40
C SER A 65 -4.02 8.21 -7.73
N ASN A 66 -5.09 8.69 -7.09
CA ASN A 66 -5.68 10.00 -7.38
C ASN A 66 -5.01 11.16 -6.62
N ILE A 67 -4.13 10.86 -5.66
CA ILE A 67 -3.55 11.85 -4.75
C ILE A 67 -2.03 11.86 -4.94
N ASN A 68 -1.42 13.05 -4.91
CA ASN A 68 0.03 13.19 -5.09
C ASN A 68 0.81 12.56 -3.94
N VAL A 69 0.48 12.97 -2.71
CA VAL A 69 1.12 12.49 -1.48
C VAL A 69 0.03 12.26 -0.45
N ILE A 70 0.07 11.11 0.25
CA ILE A 70 -0.87 10.87 1.36
C ILE A 70 -0.32 9.92 2.42
N GLU A 71 -0.49 10.31 3.67
CA GLU A 71 -0.13 9.52 4.86
C GLU A 71 -1.23 8.52 5.23
N ASP A 72 -0.84 7.38 5.81
CA ASP A 72 -1.73 6.30 6.27
C ASP A 72 -2.88 6.77 7.17
N LYS A 73 -2.64 7.73 8.07
CA LYS A 73 -3.64 8.35 8.94
C LYS A 73 -4.70 9.10 8.14
N SER A 74 -4.29 9.85 7.12
CA SER A 74 -5.20 10.57 6.23
C SER A 74 -6.02 9.59 5.40
N VAL A 75 -5.40 8.54 4.87
CA VAL A 75 -6.11 7.45 4.17
C VAL A 75 -7.14 6.78 5.09
N ALA A 76 -6.78 6.48 6.34
CA ALA A 76 -7.66 5.84 7.32
C ALA A 76 -8.91 6.68 7.60
N ARG A 77 -8.74 8.00 7.76
CA ARG A 77 -9.84 8.95 7.93
C ARG A 77 -10.73 8.99 6.68
N SER A 78 -10.15 9.18 5.50
CA SER A 78 -10.90 9.30 4.24
C SER A 78 -11.68 8.03 3.89
N LEU A 79 -11.11 6.86 4.15
CA LEU A 79 -11.77 5.58 3.86
C LEU A 79 -12.66 5.06 5.00
N LYS A 80 -12.70 5.76 6.15
CA LYS A 80 -13.41 5.35 7.38
C LYS A 80 -13.02 3.92 7.79
N ARG A 81 -11.72 3.60 7.76
CA ARG A 81 -11.15 2.29 8.10
C ARG A 81 -10.16 2.39 9.26
N PRO A 82 -9.98 1.32 10.06
CA PRO A 82 -8.95 1.31 11.10
C PRO A 82 -7.55 1.52 10.51
N LEU A 83 -6.73 2.33 11.19
CA LEU A 83 -5.36 2.63 10.76
C LEU A 83 -4.54 1.35 10.55
N SER A 84 -4.66 0.37 11.45
CA SER A 84 -3.96 -0.92 11.33
C SER A 84 -4.26 -1.65 10.02
N GLN A 85 -5.50 -1.58 9.52
CA GLN A 85 -5.86 -2.19 8.23
C GLN A 85 -5.26 -1.43 7.05
N ILE A 86 -5.14 -0.10 7.15
CA ILE A 86 -4.46 0.71 6.12
C ILE A 86 -2.97 0.39 6.12
N GLN A 87 -2.33 0.42 7.29
CA GLN A 87 -0.90 0.15 7.45
C GLN A 87 -0.54 -1.25 6.97
N GLU A 88 -1.33 -2.28 7.31
CA GLU A 88 -1.12 -3.64 6.82
C GLU A 88 -1.18 -3.71 5.29
N LYS A 89 -2.10 -2.96 4.66
CA LYS A 89 -2.22 -2.93 3.20
C LYS A 89 -1.11 -2.13 2.54
N MET A 90 -0.75 -0.97 3.09
CA MET A 90 0.36 -0.16 2.58
C MET A 90 1.69 -0.90 2.72
N TYR A 91 1.92 -1.62 3.83
CA TYR A 91 3.06 -2.52 4.01
C TYR A 91 3.13 -3.59 2.91
N LYS A 92 2.02 -4.28 2.64
CA LYS A 92 1.98 -5.30 1.56
C LYS A 92 2.27 -4.67 0.21
N LEU A 93 1.68 -3.51 -0.07
CA LEU A 93 1.96 -2.76 -1.30
C LEU A 93 3.42 -2.28 -1.37
N SER A 94 4.06 -2.06 -0.21
CA SER A 94 5.39 -1.50 -0.14
C SER A 94 6.51 -2.52 -0.36
N LYS A 95 6.22 -3.83 -0.25
CA LYS A 95 7.20 -4.91 -0.47
C LYS A 95 7.51 -5.16 -1.94
N ASP A 96 6.52 -5.01 -2.82
CA ASP A 96 6.66 -5.30 -4.25
C ASP A 96 6.54 -4.01 -5.07
N GLN A 97 7.56 -3.15 -5.00
CA GLN A 97 7.52 -1.82 -5.64
C GLN A 97 8.54 -1.60 -6.76
N ASN A 98 9.42 -2.56 -7.04
CA ASN A 98 10.54 -2.41 -7.98
C ASN A 98 10.10 -1.98 -9.39
N LYS A 99 8.94 -2.46 -9.84
CA LYS A 99 8.37 -2.16 -11.18
C LYS A 99 7.22 -1.15 -11.18
N LYS A 100 6.91 -0.55 -10.02
CA LYS A 100 5.80 0.42 -9.91
C LYS A 100 6.29 1.83 -10.18
N ASP A 101 5.43 2.68 -10.72
CA ASP A 101 5.75 4.09 -10.91
C ASP A 101 5.55 4.93 -9.64
N SER A 102 4.62 4.51 -8.77
CA SER A 102 4.42 5.08 -7.44
C SER A 102 5.41 4.52 -6.42
N LEU A 103 5.47 5.16 -5.25
CA LEU A 103 6.33 4.74 -4.15
C LEU A 103 5.57 4.85 -2.83
N ILE A 104 5.77 3.89 -1.96
CA ILE A 104 5.35 3.90 -0.57
C ILE A 104 6.62 3.82 0.27
N THR A 105 6.82 4.81 1.14
CA THR A 105 7.91 4.82 2.11
C THR A 105 7.33 4.56 3.50
N PHE A 106 8.18 4.06 4.40
CA PHE A 106 7.88 3.97 5.82
C PHE A 106 8.93 4.78 6.58
N TYR A 107 8.51 5.86 7.21
CA TYR A 107 9.40 6.69 8.03
C TYR A 107 8.62 7.28 9.20
N ASN A 108 9.29 7.51 10.33
CA ASN A 108 8.68 8.09 11.54
C ASN A 108 7.35 7.43 11.97
N GLY A 109 7.30 6.10 11.90
CA GLY A 109 6.16 5.30 12.36
C GLY A 109 4.90 5.34 11.49
N HIS A 110 4.96 5.87 10.28
CA HIS A 110 3.82 5.90 9.36
C HIS A 110 4.23 5.61 7.91
N TYR A 111 3.25 5.15 7.12
CA TYR A 111 3.42 4.97 5.68
C TYR A 111 2.97 6.21 4.93
N THR A 112 3.73 6.59 3.91
CA THR A 112 3.38 7.67 2.99
C THR A 112 3.43 7.17 1.56
N PHE A 113 2.35 7.38 0.82
CA PHE A 113 2.27 7.10 -0.61
C PHE A 113 2.64 8.36 -1.41
N TYR A 114 3.44 8.17 -2.45
CA TYR A 114 3.82 9.15 -3.44
C TYR A 114 3.43 8.62 -4.82
N ASN A 115 2.65 9.40 -5.57
CA ASN A 115 2.28 9.01 -6.92
C ASN A 115 3.45 9.13 -7.91
N GLU A 116 3.22 8.62 -9.12
CA GLU A 116 4.17 8.67 -10.22
C GLU A 116 4.67 10.08 -10.54
N LYS A 117 3.78 11.08 -10.51
CA LYS A 117 4.15 12.48 -10.83
C LYS A 117 5.21 13.00 -9.87
N VAL A 118 5.05 12.75 -8.57
CA VAL A 118 6.01 13.16 -7.53
C VAL A 118 7.34 12.43 -7.73
N ILE A 119 7.30 11.11 -7.94
CA ILE A 119 8.52 10.30 -8.11
C ILE A 119 9.29 10.68 -9.37
N LYS A 120 8.60 10.95 -10.49
CA LYS A 120 9.25 11.46 -11.70
C LYS A 120 9.95 12.79 -11.48
N LYS A 121 9.28 13.75 -10.82
CA LYS A 121 9.89 15.05 -10.48
C LYS A 121 11.10 14.89 -9.55
N PHE A 122 10.98 14.04 -8.53
CA PHE A 122 12.09 13.72 -7.65
C PHE A 122 13.31 13.21 -8.43
N LYS A 123 13.13 12.20 -9.30
CA LYS A 123 14.23 11.63 -10.12
C LYS A 123 14.88 12.68 -11.03
N ILE A 124 14.09 13.60 -11.59
CA ILE A 124 14.62 14.71 -12.40
C ILE A 124 15.52 15.62 -11.56
N PHE A 125 15.08 16.03 -10.37
CA PHE A 125 15.88 16.90 -9.50
C PHE A 125 17.12 16.21 -8.95
N TYR A 126 16.98 14.94 -8.56
CA TYR A 126 18.09 14.11 -8.14
C TYR A 126 19.19 14.00 -9.21
N ASN A 127 18.80 13.72 -10.46
CA ASN A 127 19.74 13.60 -11.58
C ASN A 127 20.34 14.92 -12.04
N LYS A 128 19.69 16.06 -11.74
CA LYS A 128 20.26 17.40 -11.93
C LYS A 128 21.35 17.74 -10.90
N GLY A 129 21.57 16.89 -9.90
CA GLY A 129 22.55 17.12 -8.85
C GLY A 129 22.03 17.99 -7.71
N LEU A 130 20.72 18.15 -7.56
CA LEU A 130 20.18 18.89 -6.41
C LEU A 130 20.39 18.07 -5.12
N GLY A 131 20.74 18.74 -4.02
CA GLY A 131 20.79 18.15 -2.69
C GLY A 131 19.41 18.05 -2.05
N GLU A 132 19.31 17.41 -0.89
CA GLU A 132 18.03 17.18 -0.21
C GLU A 132 17.25 18.47 0.07
N LYS A 133 17.96 19.54 0.45
CA LYS A 133 17.36 20.85 0.74
C LYS A 133 16.74 21.45 -0.52
N GLU A 134 17.50 21.43 -1.61
CA GLU A 134 17.09 21.99 -2.89
C GLU A 134 15.93 21.17 -3.48
N ILE A 135 15.98 19.84 -3.38
CA ILE A 135 14.86 18.96 -3.79
C ILE A 135 13.61 19.26 -2.97
N LEU A 136 13.73 19.42 -1.64
CA LEU A 136 12.60 19.78 -0.78
C LEU A 136 11.95 21.10 -1.21
N GLU A 137 12.77 22.13 -1.49
CA GLU A 137 12.26 23.43 -1.95
C GLU A 137 11.46 23.29 -3.26
N GLN A 138 11.93 22.46 -4.20
CA GLN A 138 11.24 22.21 -5.47
C GLN A 138 9.96 21.35 -5.33
N LEU A 139 9.92 20.46 -4.34
CA LEU A 139 8.80 19.53 -4.11
C LEU A 139 7.81 20.00 -3.05
N LYS A 140 8.02 21.17 -2.44
CA LYS A 140 7.12 21.74 -1.43
C LYS A 140 5.67 21.89 -1.91
N ASN A 141 5.49 22.21 -3.20
CA ASN A 141 4.18 22.34 -3.84
C ASN A 141 3.44 20.99 -4.01
N PHE A 142 4.12 19.86 -3.77
CA PHE A 142 3.55 18.52 -3.80
C PHE A 142 3.25 17.98 -2.40
N GLU A 143 3.14 18.87 -1.40
CA GLU A 143 2.85 18.52 0.00
C GLU A 143 3.96 17.72 0.70
N ILE A 144 5.17 17.67 0.13
CA ILE A 144 6.37 17.20 0.84
C ILE A 144 6.89 18.32 1.75
N LYS A 145 7.09 18.02 3.04
CA LYS A 145 7.31 19.03 4.08
C LYS A 145 8.72 18.99 4.65
N THR A 146 9.37 17.84 4.65
CA THR A 146 10.61 17.64 5.41
C THR A 146 11.74 17.05 4.57
N ARG A 147 12.99 17.30 5.00
CA ARG A 147 14.16 16.63 4.39
C ARG A 147 14.18 15.14 4.69
N ALA A 148 13.63 14.73 5.83
CA ALA A 148 13.49 13.32 6.19
C ALA A 148 12.62 12.57 5.17
N GLU A 149 11.58 13.20 4.61
CA GLU A 149 10.79 12.62 3.52
C GLU A 149 11.60 12.45 2.24
N ILE A 150 12.38 13.46 1.88
CA ILE A 150 13.26 13.41 0.70
C ILE A 150 14.27 12.27 0.84
N LYS A 151 14.90 12.15 2.01
CA LYS A 151 15.81 11.05 2.32
C LYS A 151 15.10 9.70 2.30
N ALA A 152 13.90 9.59 2.88
CA ALA A 152 13.13 8.35 2.84
C ALA A 152 12.75 7.94 1.41
N ILE A 153 12.44 8.89 0.53
CA ILE A 153 12.22 8.63 -0.90
C ILE A 153 13.52 8.12 -1.55
N GLU A 154 14.64 8.80 -1.33
CA GLU A 154 15.96 8.41 -1.86
C GLU A 154 16.32 6.99 -1.44
N ASP A 155 16.35 6.73 -0.13
CA ASP A 155 16.69 5.43 0.45
C ASP A 155 15.77 4.32 -0.07
N THR A 156 14.46 4.58 -0.14
CA THR A 156 13.50 3.56 -0.62
C THR A 156 13.68 3.28 -2.11
N LEU A 157 13.94 4.30 -2.93
CA LEU A 157 14.18 4.08 -4.37
C LEU A 157 15.49 3.33 -4.62
N ILE A 158 16.54 3.63 -3.86
CA ILE A 158 17.83 2.89 -3.93
C ILE A 158 17.61 1.44 -3.51
N ASN A 159 16.95 1.19 -2.38
CA ASN A 159 16.69 -0.16 -1.86
C ASN A 159 15.80 -1.03 -2.77
N ASN A 160 15.10 -0.43 -3.74
CA ASN A 160 14.26 -1.14 -4.71
C ASN A 160 14.89 -1.15 -6.12
N ASP A 161 16.16 -0.78 -6.27
CA ASP A 161 16.87 -0.66 -7.56
C ASP A 161 16.17 0.25 -8.57
N ARG A 162 15.50 1.31 -8.08
CA ARG A 162 14.72 2.27 -8.88
C ARG A 162 15.43 3.61 -9.07
N LEU A 163 16.61 3.78 -8.49
CA LEU A 163 17.43 4.98 -8.60
C LEU A 163 18.90 4.58 -8.79
N GLU A 164 19.43 4.91 -9.95
CA GLU A 164 20.85 4.73 -10.27
C GLU A 164 21.69 5.85 -9.64
N GLY A 165 23.02 5.74 -9.79
CA GLY A 165 23.94 6.82 -9.43
C GLY A 165 23.54 8.15 -10.09
N ARG A 166 23.76 9.26 -9.38
CA ARG A 166 23.42 10.60 -9.88
C ARG A 166 24.18 10.90 -11.17
N LYS A 167 23.48 11.42 -12.18
CA LYS A 167 24.11 11.90 -13.43
C LYS A 167 25.04 13.10 -13.20
N VAL A 168 24.65 14.00 -12.31
CA VAL A 168 25.43 15.18 -11.91
C VAL A 168 25.62 15.13 -10.40
N SER A 169 26.86 15.28 -9.94
CA SER A 169 27.14 15.30 -8.51
C SER A 169 26.64 16.59 -7.85
N VAL A 170 26.30 16.54 -6.56
CA VAL A 170 25.86 17.75 -5.81
C VAL A 170 26.95 18.82 -5.80
N LYS A 171 28.22 18.40 -5.74
CA LYS A 171 29.37 19.30 -5.80
C LYS A 171 29.43 20.02 -7.14
N GLU A 172 29.39 19.27 -8.25
CA GLU A 172 29.43 19.83 -9.60
C GLU A 172 28.28 20.82 -9.85
N TYR A 173 27.06 20.47 -9.41
CA TYR A 173 25.90 21.36 -9.52
C TYR A 173 26.10 22.67 -8.76
N ARG A 174 26.61 22.61 -7.52
CA ARG A 174 26.86 23.79 -6.68
C ARG A 174 27.99 24.65 -7.21
N ASP A 175 29.05 24.04 -7.72
CA ASP A 175 30.17 24.74 -8.33
C ASP A 175 29.71 25.52 -9.58
N LYS A 176 28.96 24.87 -10.48
CA LYS A 176 28.35 25.54 -11.65
C LYS A 176 27.47 26.73 -11.25
N LYS A 177 26.67 26.61 -10.19
CA LYS A 177 25.79 27.69 -9.72
C LYS A 177 26.56 28.84 -9.07
N ARG A 178 27.75 28.59 -8.52
CA ARG A 178 28.58 29.60 -7.85
C ARG A 178 29.38 30.45 -8.83
N TYR A 179 29.76 29.87 -9.97
CA TYR A 179 30.57 30.52 -11.01
C TYR A 179 29.77 30.90 -12.27
N SER A 180 28.44 30.87 -12.19
CA SER A 180 27.48 31.37 -13.20
C SER A 180 26.76 32.59 -12.68
#